data_AF-A0A8S9Q279-F1
#
_entry.id   AF-A0A8S9Q279-F1
#
_cell.length_a   1.000
_cell.length_b   1.000
_cell.length_c   1.000
_cell.angle_alpha   90.00
_cell.angle_beta   90.00
_cell.angle_gamma   90.00
#
_symmetry.space_group_name_H-M   'P 1'
#
loop_
_entity.id
_entity.type
_entity.pdbx_description
1 polymer ?
#
loop_
_entity_poly.entity_id
_entity_poly.type
_entity_poly.pdbx_seq_one_letter_code
_entity_poly.pdbx_strand_id
1 'polypeptide(L)'
;MADYHFVYKDVEGMSTQWDDIQRKLGNLPAKAPAFKPPSYTPEQDESSAPKDKSWFDKKTEDELEDLEDDKDLDDDRFLEEYRKKRLTKLREASHSQKQLFLNIKHL
;
A
#
# COMPACT_ATOMS: atom_id res chain seq x y z
N MET A 1 -3.82 -53.78 13.15
CA MET A 1 -3.73 -52.33 13.38
C MET A 1 -2.42 -51.84 12.80
N ALA A 2 -2.43 -50.83 11.94
CA ALA A 2 -1.20 -50.18 11.52
C ALA A 2 -0.64 -49.38 12.71
N ASP A 3 0.61 -49.61 13.04
CA ASP A 3 1.31 -48.93 14.12
C ASP A 3 1.80 -47.57 13.61
N TYR A 4 1.00 -46.52 13.85
CA TYR A 4 1.33 -45.17 13.46
C TYR A 4 2.36 -44.58 14.42
N HIS A 5 3.64 -44.85 14.15
CA HIS A 5 4.75 -44.19 14.83
C HIS A 5 4.93 -42.77 14.28
N PHE A 6 4.36 -41.77 14.96
CA PHE A 6 4.64 -40.35 14.70
C PHE A 6 5.93 -39.95 15.40
N VAL A 7 7.01 -39.73 14.65
CA VAL A 7 8.23 -39.11 15.18
C VAL A 7 8.08 -37.61 15.03
N TYR A 8 7.85 -36.92 16.15
CA TYR A 8 7.93 -35.46 16.23
C TYR A 8 9.36 -35.07 15.81
N LYS A 9 9.52 -34.47 14.63
CA LYS A 9 10.78 -33.82 14.27
C LYS A 9 10.78 -32.48 15.00
N ASP A 10 11.84 -32.22 15.76
CA ASP A 10 12.06 -30.92 16.36
C ASP A 10 12.04 -29.83 15.27
N VAL A 11 11.58 -28.64 15.64
CA VAL A 11 11.57 -27.48 14.74
C VAL A 11 13.00 -27.23 14.26
N GLU A 12 13.20 -27.28 12.94
CA GLU A 12 14.49 -27.08 12.30
C GLU A 12 15.17 -25.80 12.84
N GLY A 13 16.29 -25.96 13.55
CA GLY A 13 17.08 -24.84 14.09
C GLY A 13 17.00 -24.62 15.61
N MET A 14 16.13 -25.33 16.33
CA MET A 14 16.11 -25.30 17.80
C MET A 14 17.24 -26.17 18.35
N SER A 15 18.19 -25.57 19.07
CA SER A 15 19.17 -26.35 19.84
C SER A 15 18.52 -26.81 21.13
N THR A 16 18.76 -28.06 21.49
CA THR A 16 18.34 -28.57 22.80
C THR A 16 19.28 -28.09 23.89
N GLN A 17 18.84 -28.14 25.15
CA GLN A 17 19.72 -27.88 26.30
C GLN A 17 20.93 -28.83 26.35
N TRP A 18 20.78 -30.05 25.81
CA TRP A 18 21.85 -31.04 25.70
C TRP A 18 22.95 -30.59 24.74
N ASP A 19 22.59 -30.00 23.59
CA ASP A 19 23.57 -29.50 22.63
C ASP A 19 24.44 -28.38 23.22
N ASP A 20 23.85 -27.52 24.06
CA ASP A 20 24.56 -26.42 24.73
C ASP A 20 25.52 -26.94 25.80
N ILE A 21 25.12 -27.98 26.54
CA ILE A 21 26.00 -28.67 27.50
C ILE A 21 27.18 -29.33 26.78
N GLN A 22 26.94 -30.02 25.67
CA GLN A 22 28.01 -30.67 24.89
C GLN A 22 28.97 -29.67 24.23
N ARG A 23 28.46 -28.52 23.74
CA ARG A 23 29.30 -27.42 23.25
C ARG A 23 30.16 -26.82 24.36
N LYS A 24 29.60 -26.65 25.56
CA LYS A 24 30.36 -26.18 26.74
C LYS A 24 31.45 -27.18 27.17
N LEU A 25 31.21 -28.48 26.97
CA LEU A 25 32.14 -29.56 27.27
C LEU A 25 33.17 -29.82 26.15
N GLY A 26 33.04 -29.18 24.99
CA GLY A 26 33.96 -29.30 23.85
C GLY A 26 33.74 -30.51 22.93
N ASN A 27 32.63 -31.25 23.11
CA ASN A 27 32.33 -32.45 22.33
C ASN A 27 31.63 -32.16 20.99
N LEU A 28 30.97 -31.00 20.87
CA LEU A 28 30.22 -30.58 19.68
C LEU A 28 30.82 -29.29 19.09
N PRO A 29 30.88 -29.16 17.73
CA PRO A 29 31.31 -27.93 17.08
C PRO A 29 30.41 -26.73 17.43
N ALA A 30 30.96 -25.52 17.32
CA ALA A 30 30.24 -24.28 17.61
C ALA A 30 28.97 -24.16 16.75
N LYS A 31 27.87 -23.69 17.36
CA LYS A 31 26.56 -23.56 16.69
C LYS A 31 26.69 -22.59 15.51
N ALA A 32 26.20 -22.99 14.34
CA ALA A 32 26.15 -22.12 13.17
C ALA A 32 25.37 -20.83 13.51
N PRO A 33 25.79 -19.67 12.96
CA PRO A 33 25.09 -18.42 13.20
C PRO A 33 23.63 -18.55 12.74
N ALA A 34 22.71 -18.06 13.57
CA ALA A 34 21.29 -18.13 13.27
C ALA A 34 20.99 -17.42 11.95
N PHE A 35 20.27 -18.11 11.06
CA PHE A 35 19.75 -17.51 9.83
C PHE A 35 18.82 -16.36 10.21
N LYS A 36 19.18 -15.14 9.80
CA LYS A 36 18.30 -13.98 9.94
C LYS A 36 17.69 -13.70 8.57
N PRO A 37 16.40 -14.01 8.35
CA PRO A 37 15.75 -13.61 7.11
C PRO A 37 15.80 -12.08 6.99
N PRO A 38 15.79 -11.54 5.76
CA PRO A 38 15.70 -10.11 5.56
C PRO A 38 14.44 -9.56 6.25
N SER A 39 14.52 -8.31 6.73
CA SER A 39 13.38 -7.62 7.30
C SER A 39 12.26 -7.52 6.26
N TYR A 40 11.04 -7.85 6.67
CA TYR A 40 9.86 -7.73 5.80
C TYR A 40 9.72 -6.29 5.33
N THR A 41 9.64 -6.11 4.01
CA THR A 41 9.35 -4.84 3.35
C THR A 41 8.01 -4.99 2.66
N PRO A 42 6.94 -4.29 3.10
CA PRO A 42 5.66 -4.34 2.40
C PRO A 42 5.87 -3.78 0.99
N GLU A 43 5.35 -4.48 -0.01
CA GLU A 43 5.29 -3.98 -1.38
C GLU A 43 4.46 -2.69 -1.35
N GLN A 44 5.03 -1.58 -1.82
CA GLN A 44 4.29 -0.35 -2.04
C GLN A 44 3.36 -0.59 -3.23
N ASP A 45 2.20 -1.16 -2.93
CA ASP A 45 1.13 -1.26 -3.90
C ASP A 45 0.59 0.15 -4.13
N GLU A 46 0.48 0.59 -5.39
CA GLU A 46 -0.02 1.93 -5.76
C GLU A 46 -1.43 2.18 -5.21
N SER A 47 -2.17 1.11 -4.89
CA SER A 47 -3.48 1.15 -4.24
C SER A 47 -3.43 1.52 -2.75
N SER A 48 -2.27 1.42 -2.09
CA SER A 48 -2.05 1.85 -0.70
C SER A 48 -1.47 3.26 -0.59
N ALA A 49 -1.24 3.94 -1.71
CA ALA A 49 -0.80 5.32 -1.71
C ALA A 49 -1.91 6.24 -1.19
N PRO A 50 -1.61 7.18 -0.26
CA PRO A 50 -2.57 8.19 0.17
C PRO A 50 -3.11 8.98 -1.03
N LYS A 51 -4.44 9.17 -1.09
CA LYS A 51 -5.13 9.96 -2.12
C LYS A 51 -4.84 11.47 -1.91
N ASP A 52 -3.64 11.92 -2.28
CA ASP A 52 -3.18 13.30 -2.12
C ASP A 52 -3.72 14.26 -3.20
N LYS A 53 -3.52 15.58 -3.03
CA LYS A 53 -3.85 16.63 -4.02
C LYS A 53 -3.38 16.32 -5.44
N SER A 54 -2.17 15.78 -5.57
CA SER A 54 -1.56 15.44 -6.86
C SER A 54 -2.29 14.30 -7.58
N TRP A 55 -3.02 13.47 -6.83
CA TRP A 55 -3.87 12.43 -7.36
C TRP A 55 -5.12 13.05 -8.01
N PHE A 56 -5.78 14.01 -7.33
CA PHE A 56 -6.92 14.75 -7.90
C PHE A 56 -6.55 15.60 -9.12
N ASP A 57 -5.33 16.14 -9.18
CA ASP A 57 -4.87 16.92 -10.33
C ASP A 57 -4.76 16.08 -11.63
N LYS A 58 -4.58 14.77 -11.51
CA LYS A 58 -4.48 13.83 -12.63
C LYS A 58 -5.85 13.36 -13.14
N LYS A 59 -6.92 13.61 -12.39
CA LYS A 59 -8.27 13.11 -12.68
C LYS A 59 -9.05 14.07 -13.59
N THR A 60 -9.93 13.51 -14.42
CA THR A 60 -10.83 14.27 -15.30
C THR A 60 -12.10 14.70 -14.56
N GLU A 61 -12.84 15.66 -15.13
CA GLU A 61 -14.08 16.17 -14.52
C GLU A 61 -15.06 15.06 -14.14
N ASP A 62 -15.31 14.09 -15.03
CA ASP A 62 -16.22 12.96 -14.76
C ASP A 62 -15.71 12.08 -13.59
N GLU A 63 -14.41 11.77 -13.55
CA GLU A 63 -13.82 11.01 -12.45
C GLU A 63 -13.87 11.79 -11.12
N LEU A 64 -13.72 13.11 -11.18
CA LEU A 64 -13.90 13.98 -10.02
C LEU A 64 -15.36 14.08 -9.59
N GLU A 65 -16.36 13.77 -10.43
CA GLU A 65 -17.77 13.70 -10.03
C GLU A 65 -18.08 12.36 -9.36
N ASP A 66 -17.63 11.25 -9.94
CA ASP A 66 -17.84 9.89 -9.39
C ASP A 66 -17.29 9.72 -7.97
N LEU A 67 -16.23 10.46 -7.62
CA LEU A 67 -15.64 10.45 -6.29
C LEU A 67 -16.54 11.14 -5.22
N GLU A 68 -17.71 11.73 -5.57
CA GLU A 68 -18.60 12.49 -4.65
C GLU A 68 -19.21 11.61 -3.60
N ASP A 69 -19.44 10.38 -4.00
CA ASP A 69 -20.03 9.36 -3.15
C ASP A 69 -18.95 8.55 -2.39
N ASP A 70 -17.65 8.87 -2.58
CA ASP A 70 -16.53 8.14 -1.97
C ASP A 70 -16.29 8.61 -0.53
N LYS A 71 -16.89 7.88 0.42
CA LYS A 71 -16.87 8.18 1.87
C LYS A 71 -15.47 8.32 2.47
N ASP A 72 -14.47 7.65 1.91
CA ASP A 72 -13.08 7.73 2.37
C ASP A 72 -12.45 9.11 2.10
N LEU A 73 -13.03 9.90 1.19
CA LEU A 73 -12.58 11.25 0.85
C LEU A 73 -13.28 12.34 1.67
N ASP A 74 -14.43 12.04 2.27
CA ASP A 74 -15.21 12.96 3.12
C ASP A 74 -14.61 13.09 4.53
N ASP A 75 -13.77 12.15 4.95
CA ASP A 75 -13.13 12.18 6.28
C ASP A 75 -12.14 13.35 6.42
N ASP A 76 -11.62 13.90 5.31
CA ASP A 76 -10.70 15.03 5.30
C ASP A 76 -11.31 16.26 4.62
N ARG A 77 -11.85 17.18 5.43
CA ARG A 77 -12.49 18.44 4.99
C ARG A 77 -11.63 19.22 4.00
N PHE A 78 -10.31 19.13 4.11
CA PHE A 78 -9.39 19.81 3.19
C PHE A 78 -9.45 19.23 1.76
N LEU A 79 -9.53 17.91 1.62
CA LEU A 79 -9.60 17.24 0.31
C LEU A 79 -10.94 17.51 -0.37
N GLU A 80 -12.02 17.53 0.40
CA GLU A 80 -13.36 17.88 -0.07
C GLU A 80 -13.40 19.30 -0.67
N GLU A 81 -12.88 20.29 0.06
CA GLU A 81 -12.82 21.68 -0.42
C GLU A 81 -11.95 21.82 -1.67
N TYR A 82 -10.80 21.13 -1.70
CA TYR A 82 -9.90 21.17 -2.85
C TYR A 82 -10.53 20.58 -4.11
N ARG A 83 -11.23 19.46 -3.97
CA ARG A 83 -11.92 18.79 -5.07
C ARG A 83 -13.04 19.65 -5.64
N LYS A 84 -13.90 20.23 -4.80
CA LYS A 84 -14.96 21.16 -5.23
C LYS A 84 -14.37 22.34 -6.02
N LYS A 85 -13.28 22.93 -5.51
CA LYS A 85 -12.55 24.02 -6.20
C LYS A 85 -11.94 23.60 -7.54
N ARG A 86 -11.48 22.35 -7.65
CA ARG A 86 -10.93 21.81 -8.91
C ARG A 86 -12.04 21.62 -9.94
N LEU A 87 -13.18 21.08 -9.54
CA LEU A 87 -14.34 20.85 -10.41
C LEU A 87 -14.87 22.17 -10.98
N THR A 88 -15.06 23.19 -10.14
CA THR A 88 -15.54 24.50 -10.60
C THR A 88 -14.57 25.14 -11.60
N LYS A 89 -13.26 25.03 -11.36
CA LYS A 89 -12.23 25.54 -12.28
C LYS A 89 -12.27 24.84 -13.64
N LEU A 90 -12.52 23.54 -13.68
CA LEU A 90 -12.66 22.78 -14.94
C LEU A 90 -13.91 23.20 -15.72
N ARG A 91 -15.04 23.36 -15.02
CA ARG A 91 -16.30 23.86 -15.61
C ARG A 91 -16.14 25.26 -16.20
N GLU A 92 -15.52 26.17 -15.45
CA GLU A 92 -15.28 27.55 -15.89
C GLU A 92 -14.36 27.59 -17.11
N ALA A 93 -13.32 26.76 -17.14
CA ALA A 93 -12.43 26.63 -18.29
C ALA A 93 -13.18 26.11 -19.53
N SER A 94 -13.99 25.07 -19.37
CA SER A 94 -14.85 24.52 -20.44
C SER A 94 -15.85 25.56 -20.97
N HIS A 95 -16.50 26.29 -20.07
CA HIS A 95 -17.45 27.35 -20.44
C HIS A 95 -16.74 28.49 -21.18
N SER A 96 -15.60 28.96 -20.67
CA SER A 96 -14.81 30.02 -21.29
C SER A 96 -14.31 29.62 -22.68
N GLN A 97 -13.84 28.38 -22.85
CA GLN A 97 -13.45 27.87 -24.16
C GLN A 97 -14.61 27.81 -25.15
N LYS A 98 -15.79 27.35 -24.71
CA LYS A 98 -17.01 27.34 -25.54
C LYS A 98 -17.41 28.75 -25.98
N GLN A 99 -17.33 29.73 -25.08
CA GLN A 99 -17.63 31.14 -25.38
C GLN A 99 -16.62 31.73 -26.38
N LEU A 100 -15.32 31.48 -26.20
CA LEU A 100 -14.29 31.90 -27.15
C LEU A 100 -14.54 31.31 -28.54
N PHE A 101 -14.87 30.02 -28.62
CA PHE A 101 -15.17 29.36 -29.88
C PHE A 101 -16.44 29.90 -30.55
N LEU A 102 -17.46 30.22 -29.75
CA LEU A 102 -18.69 30.84 -30.25
C LEU A 102 -18.41 32.24 -30.82
N ASN A 103 -17.65 33.08 -30.12
CA ASN A 103 -17.30 34.41 -30.60
C ASN A 103 -16.49 34.35 -31.91
N ILE A 104 -15.56 33.41 -32.05
CA ILE A 104 -14.78 33.25 -33.29
C ILE A 104 -15.67 32.83 -34.47
N LYS A 105 -16.68 31.98 -34.26
CA LYS A 105 -17.60 31.53 -35.33
C LYS A 105 -18.56 32.62 -35.83
N HIS A 106 -18.73 33.70 -35.08
CA HIS A 106 -19.63 34.81 -35.44
C HIS A 106 -18.88 36.03 -36.01
N LEU A 107 -17.55 35.93 -36.21
CA LEU A 107 -16.75 36.84 -37.03
C LEU A 107 -16.53 36.26 -38.43
#